data_AF-X1KVI8-F1
#
_entry.id   AF-X1KVI8-F1
#
_cell.length_a   1.000
_cell.length_b   1.000
_cell.length_c   1.000
_cell.angle_alpha   90.00
_cell.angle_beta   90.00
_cell.angle_gamma   90.00
#
_symmetry.space_group_name_H-M   'P 1'
#
loop_
_entity.id
_entity.type
_entity.pdbx_description
1 polymer ?
#
loop_
_entity_poly.entity_id
_entity_poly.type
_entity_poly.pdbx_seq_one_letter_code
_entity_poly.pdbx_strand_id
1 'polypeptide(L)' 'TTLKYSNFLSSLCKGTVYLKLENTQLGHSFKIRGALNKILHLTPEEKQKGIIICSSGNHGLATAIAAEKM' A
#
# COMPACT_ATOMS: atom_id res chain seq x y z
N THR A 1 -10.09 -0.15 -0.95
CA THR A 1 -10.05 -1.61 -0.74
C THR A 1 -11.27 -2.03 0.02
N THR A 2 -11.87 -3.14 -0.39
CA THR A 2 -13.13 -3.64 0.16
C THR A 2 -12.96 -4.11 1.60
N LEU A 3 -13.99 -3.90 2.41
CA LEU A 3 -14.13 -4.52 3.73
C LEU A 3 -15.08 -5.72 3.56
N LYS A 4 -14.55 -6.94 3.66
CA LYS A 4 -15.31 -8.17 3.39
C LYS A 4 -15.68 -8.86 4.70
N TYR A 5 -16.97 -9.10 4.92
CA TYR A 5 -17.43 -9.91 6.04
C TYR A 5 -16.95 -11.36 5.87
N SER A 6 -16.53 -11.99 6.97
CA SER A 6 -16.13 -13.40 6.98
C SER A 6 -17.07 -14.21 7.86
N ASN A 7 -17.94 -15.01 7.23
CA ASN A 7 -18.83 -15.94 7.95
C ASN A 7 -17.99 -16.90 8.83
N PHE A 8 -16.98 -17.54 8.24
CA PHE A 8 -16.16 -18.53 8.93
C PHE A 8 -15.45 -17.96 10.17
N LEU A 9 -14.75 -16.83 10.01
CA LEU A 9 -14.01 -16.22 11.13
C LEU A 9 -14.97 -15.70 12.20
N SER A 10 -16.11 -15.13 11.78
CA SER A 10 -17.10 -14.63 12.73
C SER A 10 -17.71 -15.74 13.59
N SER A 11 -18.04 -16.88 12.96
CA SER A 11 -18.50 -18.07 13.68
C SER A 11 -17.43 -18.64 14.61
N LEU A 12 -16.17 -18.72 14.14
CA LEU A 12 -15.06 -19.27 14.89
C LEU A 12 -14.77 -18.48 16.18
N CYS A 13 -14.79 -17.14 16.13
CA CYS A 13 -14.47 -16.29 17.27
C CYS A 13 -15.70 -15.84 18.07
N LYS A 14 -16.92 -16.29 17.72
CA LYS A 14 -18.19 -15.83 18.30
C LYS A 14 -18.31 -14.30 18.32
N GLY A 15 -17.95 -13.65 17.20
CA GLY A 15 -17.94 -12.19 17.07
C GLY A 15 -18.04 -11.74 15.61
N THR A 16 -18.20 -10.45 15.35
CA THR A 16 -18.35 -9.93 13.99
C THR A 16 -16.97 -9.60 13.39
N VAL A 17 -16.52 -10.37 12.41
CA VAL A 17 -15.20 -10.20 11.78
C VAL A 17 -15.32 -9.71 10.34
N TYR A 18 -14.59 -8.64 10.05
CA TYR A 18 -14.40 -8.10 8.71
C TYR A 18 -12.92 -8.07 8.33
N LEU A 19 -12.63 -8.32 7.06
CA LEU A 19 -11.30 -8.31 6.49
C LEU A 19 -11.13 -7.09 5.58
N LYS A 20 -10.14 -6.25 5.88
CA LYS A 20 -9.73 -5.15 4.99
C LYS A 20 -8.71 -5.67 3.99
N LEU A 21 -9.15 -5.88 2.75
CA LEU A 21 -8.36 -6.59 1.73
C LEU A 21 -7.31 -5.67 1.05
N GLU A 22 -6.28 -5.25 1.78
CA GLU A 22 -5.21 -4.39 1.24
C GLU A 22 -4.35 -5.06 0.16
N ASN A 23 -4.41 -6.39 0.04
CA ASN A 23 -3.78 -7.13 -1.05
C ASN A 23 -4.39 -6.85 -2.44
N THR A 24 -5.58 -6.24 -2.50
CA THR A 24 -6.25 -5.84 -3.75
C THR A 24 -5.79 -4.49 -4.28
N GLN A 25 -4.94 -3.79 -3.52
CA GLN A 25 -4.42 -2.49 -3.90
C GLN A 25 -3.34 -2.64 -4.98
N LEU A 26 -3.09 -1.57 -5.76
CA LEU A 26 -1.95 -1.49 -6.68
C LEU A 26 -0.64 -1.75 -5.93
N GLY A 27 0.22 -2.63 -6.46
CA GLY A 27 1.41 -3.11 -5.74
C GLY A 27 1.09 -4.15 -4.66
N HIS A 28 -0.10 -4.76 -4.70
CA HIS A 28 -0.57 -5.91 -3.90
C HIS A 28 -0.43 -5.77 -2.39
N SER A 29 -0.39 -4.54 -1.88
CA SER A 29 -0.28 -4.25 -0.46
C SER A 29 -0.70 -2.81 -0.14
N PHE A 30 -0.85 -2.51 1.14
CA PHE A 30 -1.15 -1.16 1.61
C PHE A 30 -0.03 -0.14 1.34
N LYS A 31 1.20 -0.60 1.03
CA LYS A 31 2.40 0.26 0.99
C LYS A 31 2.39 1.30 -0.13
N ILE A 32 1.63 1.08 -1.20
CA ILE A 32 1.48 2.08 -2.28
C ILE A 32 0.92 3.41 -1.76
N ARG A 33 0.08 3.37 -0.71
CA ARG A 33 -0.55 4.57 -0.15
C ARG A 33 0.51 5.51 0.43
N GLY A 34 1.40 4.96 1.26
CA GLY A 34 2.49 5.72 1.87
C GLY A 34 3.53 6.17 0.85
N ALA A 35 3.88 5.28 -0.10
CA ALA A 35 4.82 5.61 -1.17
C ALA A 35 4.32 6.79 -2.02
N LEU A 36 3.09 6.70 -2.54
CA LEU A 36 2.47 7.80 -3.29
C LEU A 36 2.39 9.07 -2.46
N ASN A 37 1.93 8.98 -1.20
CA ASN A 37 1.81 10.15 -0.35
C ASN A 37 3.16 10.86 -0.19
N LYS A 38 4.24 10.15 0.13
CA LYS A 38 5.56 10.78 0.28
C LYS A 38 6.04 11.39 -1.03
N ILE A 39 5.91 10.66 -2.13
CA ILE A 39 6.41 11.06 -3.45
C ILE A 39 5.67 12.28 -4.00
N LEU A 40 4.34 12.34 -3.82
CA LEU A 40 3.52 13.49 -4.23
C LEU A 40 3.90 14.78 -3.49
N HIS A 41 4.41 14.66 -2.26
CA HIS A 41 4.81 15.81 -1.43
C HIS A 41 6.29 16.18 -1.57
N LEU A 42 7.07 15.52 -2.44
CA LEU A 42 8.44 15.95 -2.72
C LEU A 42 8.44 17.28 -3.46
N THR A 43 9.37 18.16 -3.12
CA THR A 43 9.59 19.39 -3.89
C THR A 43 10.17 19.06 -5.27
N PRO A 44 10.05 19.96 -6.27
CA PRO A 44 10.66 19.74 -7.58
C PRO A 44 12.17 19.44 -7.51
N GLU A 45 12.88 20.11 -6.60
CA GLU A 45 14.33 19.91 -6.37
C GLU A 45 14.64 18.53 -5.79
N GLU A 46 13.82 18.04 -4.85
CA GLU A 46 13.95 16.69 -4.31
C GLU A 46 13.66 15.63 -5.37
N LYS A 47 12.63 15.83 -6.20
CA LYS A 47 12.29 14.93 -7.31
C LYS A 47 13.43 14.80 -8.30
N GLN A 48 14.11 15.90 -8.62
CA GLN A 48 15.24 15.92 -9.56
C GLN A 48 16.46 15.13 -9.05
N LYS A 49 16.64 15.05 -7.72
CA LYS A 49 17.69 14.22 -7.10
C LYS A 49 17.41 12.73 -7.18
N GLY A 50 16.18 12.34 -7.51
CA GLY A 50 15.74 10.95 -7.56
C GLY A 50 15.39 10.38 -6.18
N ILE A 51 14.96 9.11 -6.17
CA ILE A 51 14.45 8.43 -4.98
C ILE A 51 15.27 7.16 -4.74
N ILE A 52 15.72 6.96 -3.50
CA ILE A 52 16.39 5.73 -3.05
C ILE A 52 15.57 5.14 -1.91
N ILE A 53 15.34 3.83 -1.94
CA ILE A 53 14.70 3.08 -0.86
C ILE A 53 15.45 1.76 -0.62
N CYS A 54 15.45 1.28 0.62
CA CYS A 54 15.86 -0.08 0.95
C CYS A 54 14.63 -0.87 1.39
N SER A 55 14.32 -1.95 0.66
CA SER A 55 13.16 -2.78 0.96
C SER A 55 13.36 -4.22 0.49
N SER A 56 12.77 -5.15 1.23
CA SER A 56 12.70 -6.57 0.89
C SER A 56 11.54 -6.96 -0.03
N GLY A 57 10.73 -6.01 -0.53
CA GLY A 57 9.62 -6.34 -1.45
C GLY A 57 8.58 -5.24 -1.60
N ASN A 58 7.42 -5.40 -0.95
CA ASN A 58 6.21 -4.56 -1.14
C ASN A 58 6.44 -3.05 -1.14
N HIS A 59 7.40 -2.53 -0.36
CA HIS A 59 7.67 -1.09 -0.36
C HIS A 59 8.48 -0.68 -1.60
N GLY A 60 9.43 -1.51 -2.04
CA GLY A 60 10.14 -1.29 -3.29
C GLY A 60 9.22 -1.28 -4.49
N LEU A 61 8.31 -2.26 -4.61
CA LEU A 61 7.30 -2.27 -5.66
C LEU A 61 6.38 -1.04 -5.59
N ALA A 62 5.90 -0.71 -4.40
CA ALA A 62 5.07 0.47 -4.17
C ALA A 62 5.76 1.77 -4.60
N THR A 63 7.03 1.96 -4.20
CA THR A 63 7.82 3.13 -4.56
C THR A 63 8.12 3.19 -6.04
N ALA A 64 8.46 2.06 -6.67
CA ALA A 64 8.71 1.99 -8.11
C ALA A 64 7.46 2.42 -8.92
N ILE A 65 6.29 1.87 -8.60
CA ILE A 65 5.02 2.23 -9.25
C ILE A 65 4.68 3.71 -9.01
N ALA A 66 4.92 4.21 -7.79
CA ALA A 66 4.63 5.59 -7.45
C ALA A 66 5.57 6.57 -8.17
N ALA A 67 6.84 6.21 -8.34
CA ALA A 67 7.84 6.98 -9.07
C ALA A 67 7.60 6.97 -10.59
N GLU A 68 7.12 5.87 -11.16
CA GLU A 68 6.75 5.77 -12.58
C GLU A 68 5.57 6.68 -12.95
N LYS A 69 4.64 6.90 -12.02
CA LYS A 69 3.45 7.74 -12.21
C LYS A 69 3.69 9.24 -11.99
N MET A 70 4.94 9.66 -11.79
CA MET A 70 5.32 11.07 -11.59
C MET A 70 5.41 11.86 -12.88
#